data_AF-A0A1H2TS77-F1
#
_entry.id   AF-A0A1H2TS77-F1
#
_cell.length_a   1.000
_cell.length_b   1.000
_cell.length_c   1.000
_cell.angle_alpha   90.00
_cell.angle_beta   90.00
_cell.angle_gamma   90.00
#
_symmetry.space_group_name_H-M   'P 1'
#
loop_
_entity.id
_entity.type
_entity.pdbx_description
1 polymer ?
#
loop_
_entity_poly.entity_id
_entity_poly.type
_entity_poly.pdbx_seq_one_letter_code
_entity_poly.pdbx_strand_id
1 'polypeptide(L)' 'MVERQVYLELNIGEDHLANGLSQAVQEIRDSYDADSVVVQQVIPHDDKNFTVIVMAYGAKENTGK' A
#
# COMPACT_ATOMS: atom_id res chain seq x y z
N MET A 1 7.71 16.39 7.70
CA MET A 1 6.73 15.38 7.29
C MET A 1 7.46 14.46 6.34
N VAL A 2 7.58 13.17 6.67
CA VAL A 2 8.25 12.21 5.79
C VAL A 2 7.17 11.62 4.88
N GLU A 3 7.47 11.60 3.59
CA GLU A 3 6.64 10.99 2.57
C GLU A 3 7.37 9.75 2.05
N ARG A 4 6.66 8.64 1.94
CA ARG A 4 7.24 7.39 1.45
C ARG A 4 6.38 6.78 0.37
N GLN A 5 6.96 6.65 -0.81
CA GLN A 5 6.37 5.88 -1.90
C GLN A 5 6.69 4.40 -1.72
N VAL A 6 5.68 3.56 -1.84
CA VAL A 6 5.80 2.11 -1.69
C VAL A 6 5.21 1.44 -2.92
N TYR A 7 5.92 0.43 -3.40
CA TYR A 7 5.51 -0.42 -4.52
C TYR A 7 5.13 -1.78 -3.94
N LEU A 8 3.91 -2.22 -4.21
CA LEU A 8 3.36 -3.48 -3.72
C LEU A 8 2.95 -4.35 -4.89
N GLU A 9 3.29 -5.63 -4.83
CA GLU A 9 2.67 -6.65 -5.67
C GLU A 9 1.44 -7.19 -4.91
N LEU A 10 0.26 -6.98 -5.47
CA LEU A 10 -1.02 -7.40 -4.90
C LEU A 10 -1.58 -8.55 -5.73
N ASN A 11 -1.78 -9.71 -5.07
CA ASN A 11 -2.54 -10.82 -5.61
C ASN A 11 -3.87 -10.93 -4.87
N ILE A 12 -4.99 -10.76 -5.58
CA ILE A 12 -6.33 -10.74 -4.98
C ILE A 12 -6.94 -12.15 -4.86
N GLY A 13 -6.31 -13.18 -5.43
CA GLY A 13 -6.77 -14.57 -5.35
C GLY A 13 -8.16 -14.78 -5.96
N GLU A 14 -9.15 -15.06 -5.12
CA GLU A 14 -10.57 -15.13 -5.51
C GLU A 14 -11.39 -13.95 -4.98
N ASP A 15 -10.74 -12.99 -4.33
CA ASP A 15 -11.36 -11.82 -3.74
C ASP A 15 -11.49 -10.67 -4.76
N HIS A 16 -12.16 -9.59 -4.35
CA HIS A 16 -12.26 -8.37 -5.13
C HIS A 16 -11.07 -7.45 -4.90
N LEU A 17 -10.65 -6.74 -5.96
CA LEU A 17 -9.56 -5.75 -5.91
C LEU A 17 -9.74 -4.72 -4.80
N ALA A 18 -10.97 -4.28 -4.52
CA ALA A 18 -11.26 -3.33 -3.45
C ALA A 18 -10.85 -3.84 -2.06
N ASN A 19 -11.03 -5.15 -1.79
CA ASN A 19 -10.65 -5.76 -0.53
C ASN A 19 -9.12 -5.86 -0.41
N GLY A 20 -8.45 -6.33 -1.48
CA GLY A 20 -6.99 -6.39 -1.53
C GLY A 20 -6.32 -5.01 -1.37
N LEU A 21 -6.84 -3.97 -2.02
CA LEU A 21 -6.35 -2.60 -1.86
C LEU A 21 -6.57 -2.08 -0.44
N SER A 22 -7.73 -2.37 0.17
CA SER A 22 -8.02 -1.92 1.53
C SER A 22 -7.06 -2.55 2.55
N GLN A 23 -6.77 -3.85 2.39
CA GLN A 23 -5.79 -4.56 3.21
C GLN A 23 -4.39 -3.99 3.02
N ALA A 24 -3.94 -3.83 1.77
CA ALA A 24 -2.61 -3.31 1.46
C ALA A 24 -2.39 -1.88 2.00
N VAL A 25 -3.40 -1.01 1.90
CA VAL A 25 -3.37 0.35 2.46
C VAL A 25 -3.25 0.32 3.98
N GLN A 26 -4.02 -0.55 4.65
CA GLN A 26 -3.98 -0.70 6.10
C GLN A 26 -2.63 -1.24 6.57
N GLU A 27 -2.10 -2.28 5.92
CA GLU A 27 -0.79 -2.87 6.23
C GLU A 27 0.35 -1.85 6.11
N ILE A 28 0.35 -1.03 5.04
CA ILE A 28 1.34 0.02 4.87
C ILE A 28 1.21 1.09 5.94
N ARG A 29 -0.02 1.49 6.25
CA ARG A 29 -0.28 2.48 7.29
C ARG A 29 0.32 2.03 8.62
N ASP A 30 0.06 0.78 8.99
CA ASP A 30 0.52 0.20 10.24
C ASP A 30 2.05 -0.01 10.24
N SER A 31 2.62 -0.44 9.12
CA SER A 31 4.07 -0.68 8.98
C SER A 31 4.92 0.58 9.10
N TYR A 32 4.39 1.72 8.64
CA TYR A 32 5.11 2.99 8.66
C TYR A 32 4.62 3.97 9.74
N ASP A 33 3.66 3.55 10.58
CA ASP A 33 2.95 4.43 11.52
C ASP A 33 2.54 5.75 10.83
N ALA A 34 1.90 5.60 9.66
CA ALA A 34 1.56 6.72 8.80
C ALA A 34 0.21 7.34 9.18
N ASP A 35 0.13 8.67 9.13
CA ASP A 35 -1.12 9.40 9.37
C ASP A 35 -2.15 9.11 8.27
N SER A 36 -1.66 9.01 7.03
CA SER A 36 -2.48 8.78 5.83
C SER A 36 -1.74 7.93 4.81
N VAL A 37 -2.48 7.09 4.10
CA VAL A 37 -1.98 6.30 2.97
C VAL A 37 -2.95 6.46 1.80
N VAL A 38 -2.41 6.76 0.62
CA VAL A 38 -3.21 7.00 -0.59
C VAL A 38 -2.69 6.12 -1.71
N VAL A 39 -3.59 5.42 -2.40
CA VAL A 39 -3.27 4.69 -3.64
C VAL A 39 -3.12 5.72 -4.76
N GLN A 40 -1.93 5.80 -5.34
CA GLN A 40 -1.67 6.66 -6.49
C GLN A 40 -2.02 5.98 -7.81
N GLN A 41 -1.64 4.71 -7.93
CA GLN A 41 -1.80 3.96 -9.17
C GLN A 41 -2.01 2.48 -8.89
N VAL A 42 -2.86 1.85 -9.70
CA VAL A 42 -3.03 0.40 -9.76
C VAL A 42 -2.76 -0.03 -11.19
N ILE A 43 -1.76 -0.87 -11.38
CA ILE A 43 -1.31 -1.37 -12.69
C ILE A 43 -1.68 -2.85 -12.76
N PRO A 44 -2.69 -3.24 -13.56
CA PRO A 44 -3.04 -4.65 -13.73
C PRO A 44 -2.00 -5.36 -14.60
N HIS A 45 -1.58 -6.54 -14.17
CA HIS A 45 -0.80 -7.48 -15.00
C HIS A 45 -1.69 -8.57 -15.59
N ASP A 46 -2.67 -9.03 -14.82
CA ASP A 46 -3.71 -9.98 -15.22
C ASP A 46 -4.97 -9.81 -14.35
N ASP A 47 -5.90 -10.77 -14.40
CA ASP A 47 -7.18 -10.72 -13.68
C ASP A 47 -7.03 -10.71 -12.15
N LYS A 48 -5.87 -11.12 -11.62
CA LYS A 48 -5.64 -11.35 -10.19
C LYS A 48 -4.41 -10.63 -9.64
N ASN A 49 -3.46 -10.26 -10.48
CA ASN A 49 -2.18 -9.69 -10.08
C ASN A 49 -2.06 -8.21 -10.52
N PHE A 50 -1.64 -7.36 -9.57
CA PHE A 50 -1.54 -5.92 -9.75
C PHE A 50 -0.26 -5.39 -9.09
N THR A 51 0.42 -4.44 -9.72
CA THR A 51 1.33 -3.55 -8.98
C THR A 51 0.55 -2.36 -8.47
N VAL A 52 0.61 -2.10 -7.17
CA VAL A 52 -0.03 -0.96 -6.51
C VAL A 52 1.05 0.00 -6.03
N ILE A 53 0.96 1.26 -6.46
CA ILE A 53 1.82 2.34 -6.00
C ILE A 53 1.03 3.15 -4.97
N VAL A 54 1.56 3.25 -3.76
CA VAL A 54 0.95 4.05 -2.69
C VAL A 54 1.91 5.07 -2.14
N MET A 55 1.35 6.14 -1.59
CA MET A 55 2.06 7.13 -0.78
C MET A 55 1.61 7.04 0.66
N ALA A 56 2.58 6.84 1.55
CA ALA A 56 2.41 6.99 2.98
C ALA A 56 2.89 8.38 3.42
N TYR A 57 2.02 9.13 4.07
CA TYR A 57 2.25 10.49 4.56
C TYR A 57 2.35 10.50 6.08
N GLY A 58 3.27 11.30 6.61
CA GLY A 58 3.48 11.38 8.07
C GLY A 58 4.16 10.15 8.65
N ALA A 59 4.73 9.28 7.80
CA ALA A 59 5.47 8.11 8.23
C ALA A 59 6.57 8.51 9.23
N LYS A 60 6.62 7.85 10.39
CA LYS A 60 7.72 8.11 11.32
C LYS A 60 8.95 7.38 10.82
N GLU A 61 10.11 8.04 10.85
CA GLU A 61 11.38 7.34 10.61
C GLU A 61 11.45 6.19 11.60
N ASN A 62 11.41 4.96 11.08
CA ASN A 62 11.57 3.77 11.90
C ASN A 62 13.04 3.74 12.32
N THR A 63 13.38 4.48 13.40
CA THR A 63 14.66 4.39 14.09
C THR A 63 14.66 3.01 14.74
N GLY A 64 15.08 2.00 13.97
CA GLY A 64 15.25 0.65 14.46
C GLY A 64 16.03 0.68 15.77
N LYS A 65 15.39 0.18 16.83
CA LYS A 65 16.05 -0.16 18.09
C LYS A 65 16.75 -1.49 17.97
#